data_AF-A0A5E4TJL0-F1
#
_entry.id   AF-A0A5E4TJL0-F1
#
_cell.length_a   1.000
_cell.length_b   1.000
_cell.length_c   1.000
_cell.angle_alpha   90.00
_cell.angle_beta   90.00
_cell.angle_gamma   90.00
#
_symmetry.space_group_name_H-M   'P 1'
#
loop_
_entity.id
_entity.type
_entity.pdbx_description
1 polymer ?
#
loop_
_entity_poly.entity_id
_entity_poly.type
_entity_poly.pdbx_seq_one_letter_code
_entity_poly.pdbx_strand_id
1 'polypeptide(L)'
;MNDTRKQAIWKAVLSDLASMNVGPNQNVPVKTVWLRAVKIGITKSDELQQVLAWAAQEQLLTHKAGGVSGLGSIALTDAGYEQSQTEC
;
A
#
# COMPACT_ATOMS: atom_id res chain seq x y z
N MET A 1 -5.94 15.84 4.61
CA MET A 1 -5.59 15.38 3.25
C MET A 1 -6.89 15.14 2.47
N ASN A 2 -7.06 15.73 1.29
CA ASN A 2 -8.27 15.57 0.48
C ASN A 2 -8.29 14.20 -0.24
N ASP A 3 -9.48 13.64 -0.47
CA ASP A 3 -9.68 12.32 -1.07
C ASP A 3 -8.94 12.11 -2.39
N THR A 4 -8.89 13.12 -3.26
CA THR A 4 -8.15 13.05 -4.53
C THR A 4 -6.66 12.77 -4.34
N ARG A 5 -6.04 13.36 -3.31
CA ARG A 5 -4.61 13.12 -3.00
C ARG A 5 -4.40 11.74 -2.40
N LYS A 6 -5.32 11.27 -1.54
CA LYS A 6 -5.28 9.92 -0.97
C LYS A 6 -5.31 8.87 -2.07
N GLN A 7 -6.28 9.00 -2.98
CA GLN A 7 -6.43 8.09 -4.12
C GLN A 7 -5.21 8.14 -5.04
N ALA A 8 -4.67 9.32 -5.38
CA ALA A 8 -3.47 9.42 -6.21
C ALA A 8 -2.26 8.68 -5.61
N ILE A 9 -2.04 8.83 -4.30
CA ILE A 9 -0.99 8.10 -3.58
C ILE A 9 -1.27 6.60 -3.57
N TRP A 10 -2.51 6.20 -3.30
CA TRP A 10 -2.92 4.80 -3.29
C TRP A 10 -2.71 4.12 -4.65
N LYS A 11 -3.14 4.75 -5.74
CA LYS A 11 -2.91 4.27 -7.12
C LYS A 11 -1.44 4.06 -7.41
N ALA A 12 -0.60 4.99 -7.00
CA ALA A 12 0.84 4.88 -7.22
C ALA A 12 1.46 3.73 -6.39
N VAL A 13 0.98 3.49 -5.16
CA VAL A 13 1.34 2.31 -4.36
C VAL A 13 0.86 1.02 -5.04
N LEU A 14 -0.38 0.99 -5.52
CA LEU A 14 -0.93 -0.18 -6.21
C LEU A 14 -0.15 -0.54 -7.48
N SER A 15 0.16 0.45 -8.33
CA SER A 15 0.94 0.26 -9.56
C SER A 15 2.34 -0.27 -9.26
N ASP A 16 2.97 0.18 -8.18
CA ASP A 16 4.27 -0.33 -7.73
C ASP A 16 4.18 -1.78 -7.20
N LEU A 17 3.12 -2.13 -6.46
CA LEU A 17 2.85 -3.48 -5.97
C LEU A 17 2.54 -4.44 -7.13
N ALA A 18 1.76 -4.01 -8.13
CA ALA A 18 1.49 -4.76 -9.35
C ALA A 18 2.79 -4.99 -10.14
N SER A 19 3.66 -3.98 -10.24
CA SER A 19 5.00 -4.12 -10.84
C SER A 19 5.91 -5.11 -10.10
N MET A 20 5.65 -5.38 -8.81
CA MET A 20 6.33 -6.42 -8.03
C MET A 20 5.70 -7.81 -8.16
N ASN A 21 4.61 -7.92 -8.93
CA ASN A 21 3.82 -9.14 -9.04
C ASN A 21 3.35 -9.63 -7.66
N VAL A 22 2.97 -8.68 -6.78
CA VAL A 22 2.44 -8.98 -5.43
C VAL A 22 1.04 -9.55 -5.59
N GLY A 23 0.88 -10.83 -5.31
CA GLY A 23 -0.40 -11.52 -5.35
C GLY A 23 -1.37 -11.14 -4.23
N PRO A 24 -2.62 -11.59 -4.31
CA PRO A 24 -3.60 -11.40 -3.24
C PRO A 24 -3.12 -12.11 -1.98
N ASN A 25 -3.34 -11.48 -0.82
CA ASN A 25 -2.92 -11.95 0.50
C ASN A 25 -1.40 -12.17 0.65
N GLN A 26 -0.59 -11.67 -0.29
CA GLN A 26 0.87 -11.73 -0.19
C GLN A 26 1.37 -10.64 0.77
N ASN A 27 2.12 -11.07 1.78
CA ASN A 27 2.67 -10.16 2.78
C ASN A 27 3.83 -9.35 2.20
N VAL A 28 3.68 -8.03 2.17
CA VAL A 28 4.70 -7.06 1.81
C VAL A 28 5.10 -6.26 3.05
N PRO A 29 6.40 -6.21 3.39
CA PRO A 29 6.86 -5.40 4.53
C PRO A 29 6.51 -3.93 4.34
N VAL A 30 6.00 -3.27 5.38
CA VAL A 30 5.67 -1.82 5.34
C VAL A 30 6.89 -0.98 4.95
N LYS A 31 8.09 -1.40 5.38
CA LYS A 31 9.36 -0.77 4.99
C LYS A 31 9.57 -0.76 3.46
N THR A 32 9.22 -1.85 2.77
CA THR A 32 9.35 -1.96 1.32
C THR A 32 8.39 -0.98 0.64
N VAL A 33 7.14 -0.94 1.09
CA VAL A 33 6.13 0.01 0.60
C VAL A 33 6.60 1.44 0.79
N TRP A 34 7.19 1.76 1.94
CA TRP A 34 7.73 3.09 2.23
C TRP A 34 8.91 3.46 1.32
N LEU A 35 9.89 2.56 1.16
CA LEU A 35 11.04 2.78 0.27
C LEU A 35 10.60 3.00 -1.18
N ARG A 36 9.55 2.30 -1.62
CA ARG A 36 8.99 2.42 -2.96
C ARG A 36 8.17 3.71 -3.12
N ALA A 37 7.35 4.04 -2.12
CA ALA A 37 6.63 5.31 -2.03
C ALA A 37 7.58 6.52 -2.16
N VAL A 38 8.74 6.47 -1.52
CA VAL A 38 9.77 7.51 -1.66
C VAL A 38 10.31 7.58 -3.10
N LYS A 39 10.53 6.45 -3.76
CA LYS A 39 10.99 6.41 -5.17
C LYS A 39 9.99 7.04 -6.15
N ILE A 40 8.69 6.97 -5.86
CA ILE A 40 7.62 7.59 -6.68
C ILE A 40 7.29 9.03 -6.24
N GLY A 41 8.11 9.63 -5.36
CA GLY A 41 7.99 11.03 -4.94
C GLY A 41 7.11 11.28 -3.71
N ILE A 42 6.64 10.23 -3.02
CA ILE A 42 5.93 10.35 -1.75
C ILE A 42 6.98 10.37 -0.63
N THR A 43 7.43 11.56 -0.28
CA THR A 43 8.48 11.76 0.74
C THR A 43 7.92 11.93 2.15
N LYS A 44 6.63 12.26 2.28
CA LYS A 44 5.97 12.44 3.59
C LYS A 44 5.45 11.10 4.10
N SER A 45 6.09 10.60 5.15
CA SER A 45 5.71 9.33 5.80
C SER A 45 4.29 9.36 6.35
N ASP A 46 3.85 10.53 6.82
CA ASP A 46 2.52 10.76 7.37
C ASP A 46 1.41 10.60 6.33
N GLU A 47 1.64 11.09 5.09
CA GLU A 47 0.68 10.92 3.99
C GLU A 47 0.53 9.44 3.63
N LEU A 48 1.64 8.71 3.54
CA LEU A 48 1.60 7.27 3.24
C LEU A 48 0.88 6.50 4.35
N GLN A 49 1.18 6.78 5.62
CA GLN A 49 0.50 6.13 6.74
C GLN A 49 -1.01 6.41 6.74
N GLN A 50 -1.42 7.65 6.48
CA GLN A 50 -2.84 8.00 6.36
C GLN A 50 -3.52 7.26 5.20
N VAL A 51 -2.85 7.07 4.06
CA VAL A 51 -3.40 6.29 2.94
C VAL A 51 -3.46 4.80 3.24
N LEU A 52 -2.43 4.23 3.86
CA LEU A 52 -2.42 2.81 4.25
C LEU A 52 -3.49 2.53 5.31
N ALA A 53 -3.68 3.44 6.27
CA ALA A 53 -4.74 3.33 7.27
C ALA A 53 -6.13 3.43 6.63
N TRP A 54 -6.33 4.35 5.69
CA TRP A 54 -7.56 4.46 4.92
C TRP A 54 -7.83 3.19 4.10
N ALA A 55 -6.84 2.68 3.34
CA ALA A 55 -7.00 1.45 2.56
C ALA A 55 -7.26 0.22 3.44
N ALA A 56 -6.74 0.19 4.68
CA ALA A 56 -7.08 -0.84 5.66
C ALA A 56 -8.54 -0.72 6.14
N GLN A 57 -9.04 0.51 6.36
CA GLN A 57 -10.44 0.76 6.72
C GLN A 57 -11.40 0.36 5.59
N GLU A 58 -11.02 0.64 4.34
CA GLU A 58 -11.77 0.26 3.14
C GLU A 58 -11.65 -1.24 2.78
N GLN A 59 -10.99 -2.04 3.63
CA GLN A 59 -10.75 -3.48 3.41
C GLN A 59 -9.99 -3.81 2.11
N LEU A 60 -9.22 -2.86 1.57
CA LEU A 60 -8.37 -3.04 0.39
C LEU A 60 -7.02 -3.69 0.76
N LEU A 61 -6.60 -3.54 2.01
CA LEU A 61 -5.43 -4.22 2.54
C LEU A 61 -5.68 -4.71 3.96
N THR A 62 -4.93 -5.73 4.34
CA THR A 62 -4.80 -6.19 5.72
C THR A 62 -3.46 -5.73 6.26
N HIS A 63 -3.47 -5.12 7.44
CA HIS A 63 -2.24 -4.75 8.15
C HIS A 63 -1.99 -5.76 9.25
N LYS A 64 -0.87 -6.49 9.17
CA LYS A 64 -0.42 -7.41 10.19
C LYS A 64 0.72 -6.74 10.98
N ALA A 65 0.39 -6.32 12.20
CA ALA A 65 1.40 -5.88 13.15
C ALA A 65 2.27 -7.09 13.55
N GLY A 66 3.59 -6.97 13.39
CA GLY A 66 4.55 -8.00 13.76
C GLY A 66 5.21 -8.72 12.57
N GLY A 67 6.54 -8.80 12.63
CA GLY A 67 7.44 -9.40 11.64
C GLY A 67 8.91 -9.12 12.00
N VAL A 68 9.86 -9.70 11.26
CA VAL A 68 11.32 -9.75 11.55
C VAL A 68 12.03 -8.37 11.59
N SER A 69 11.30 -7.25 11.64
CA SER A 69 11.87 -5.90 11.75
C SER A 69 10.96 -4.89 12.49
N GLY A 70 9.93 -5.34 13.22
CA GLY A 70 9.10 -4.46 14.07
C GLY A 70 8.14 -3.49 13.36
N LEU A 71 8.25 -3.32 12.04
CA LEU A 71 7.41 -2.41 11.23
C LEU A 71 6.12 -3.06 10.69
N GLY A 72 5.94 -4.38 10.86
CA GLY A 72 4.80 -5.11 10.33
C GLY A 72 4.82 -5.32 8.81
N SER A 73 3.74 -5.91 8.31
CA SER A 73 3.52 -6.18 6.88
C SER A 73 2.10 -5.78 6.50
N ILE A 74 1.91 -5.36 5.25
CA ILE A 74 0.60 -5.25 4.63
C ILE A 74 0.40 -6.38 3.63
N ALA A 75 -0.83 -6.82 3.42
CA ALA A 75 -1.18 -7.71 2.32
C ALA A 75 -2.43 -7.16 1.63
N LEU A 76 -2.44 -7.14 0.30
CA LEU A 76 -3.63 -6.75 -0.45
C LEU A 76 -4.73 -7.81 -0.23
N THR A 77 -5.96 -7.36 -0.01
CA THR A 77 -7.12 -8.27 -0.09
C THR A 77 -7.43 -8.57 -1.55
N ASP A 78 -8.34 -9.50 -1.84
CA ASP A 78 -8.81 -9.75 -3.20
C ASP A 78 -9.29 -8.45 -3.88
N ALA A 79 -10.06 -7.61 -3.17
CA ALA A 79 -10.52 -6.31 -3.69
C ALA A 79 -9.37 -5.33 -3.97
N GLY A 80 -8.39 -5.21 -3.06
CA GLY A 80 -7.23 -4.34 -3.29
C GLY A 80 -6.31 -4.86 -4.40
N TYR A 81 -6.23 -6.18 -4.57
CA TYR A 81 -5.49 -6.81 -5.65
C TYR A 81 -6.18 -6.58 -7.01
N GLU A 82 -7.50 -6.78 -7.12
CA GLU A 82 -8.26 -6.49 -8.34
C GLU A 82 -8.13 -5.01 -8.74
N GLN A 83 -8.16 -4.10 -7.77
CA GLN A 83 -7.89 -2.68 -8.03
C GLN A 83 -6.47 -2.44 -8.56
N SER A 84 -5.46 -3.16 -8.03
CA SER A 84 -4.08 -3.07 -8.53
C SER A 84 -3.92 -3.56 -9.98
N GLN A 85 -4.74 -4.52 -10.41
CA GLN A 85 -4.73 -5.07 -11.77
C GLN A 85 -5.51 -4.22 -12.77
N THR A 86 -6.55 -3.52 -12.30
CA THR A 86 -7.40 -2.67 -13.16
C THR A 86 -6.74 -1.31 -13.45
N GLU A 87 -5.85 -0.86 -12.56
CA GLU A 87 -5.19 0.46 -12.68
C GLU A 87 -3.77 0.38 -13.28
N CYS A 88 -3.39 -0.76 -13.85
CA CYS A 88 -2.16 -1.01 -14.61
C CYS A 88 -2.40 -1.00 -16.12
#